data_AF-A0ABD0NPW6-F1
#
_entry.id   AF-A0ABD0NPW6-F1
#
_cell.length_a   1.000
_cell.length_b   1.000
_cell.length_c   1.000
_cell.angle_alpha   90.00
_cell.angle_beta   90.00
_cell.angle_gamma   90.00
#
_symmetry.space_group_name_H-M   'P 1'
#
loop_
_entity.id
_entity.type
_entity.pdbx_description
1 polymer ?
#
loop_
_entity_poly.entity_id
_entity_poly.type
_entity_poly.pdbx_seq_one_letter_code
_entity_poly.pdbx_strand_id
1 'polypeptide(L)'
;AIIDMVLATEMTRHFEHVNKFVNSINKPMSAIEETSSNSEGSDCEGQASIRNSPENRLLIKRMLIKCADVANPCRPLELCIEWAGRISEEYFAQ
;
A
#
# COMPACT_ATOMS: atom_id res chain seq x y z
N ALA A 1 -15.29 -3.11 -6.37
CA ALA A 1 -14.80 -2.51 -5.11
C ALA A 1 -14.35 -3.57 -4.10
N ILE A 2 -15.24 -4.36 -3.47
CA ILE A 2 -14.82 -5.42 -2.51
C ILE A 2 -14.09 -6.56 -3.21
N ILE A 3 -14.66 -7.06 -4.31
CA ILE A 3 -14.06 -8.11 -5.14
C ILE A 3 -12.64 -7.73 -5.58
N ASP A 4 -12.44 -6.48 -6.04
CA ASP A 4 -11.11 -5.98 -6.43
C ASP A 4 -10.08 -5.96 -5.31
N MET A 5 -10.50 -5.77 -4.06
CA MET A 5 -9.61 -5.76 -2.91
C MET A 5 -9.20 -7.19 -2.55
N VAL A 6 -10.14 -8.13 -2.57
CA VAL A 6 -9.86 -9.56 -2.33
C VAL A 6 -8.94 -10.11 -3.42
N LEU A 7 -9.22 -9.85 -4.70
CA LEU A 7 -8.35 -10.29 -5.78
C LEU A 7 -6.94 -9.67 -5.73
N ALA A 8 -6.79 -8.51 -5.08
CA ALA A 8 -5.49 -7.86 -4.93
C ALA A 8 -4.60 -8.50 -3.86
N THR A 9 -5.13 -9.35 -2.97
CA THR A 9 -4.31 -10.05 -1.96
C THR A 9 -3.51 -11.21 -2.56
N GLU A 10 -3.80 -11.64 -3.79
CA GLU A 10 -3.01 -12.64 -4.50
C GLU A 10 -1.51 -12.25 -4.56
N MET A 11 -0.64 -13.16 -4.09
CA MET A 11 0.79 -12.88 -3.95
C MET A 11 1.56 -12.98 -5.28
N THR A 12 1.10 -13.76 -6.24
CA THR A 12 1.68 -13.85 -7.60
C THR A 12 1.70 -12.49 -8.31
N ARG A 13 0.77 -11.60 -7.94
CA ARG A 13 0.63 -10.23 -8.49
C ARG A 13 1.17 -9.14 -7.56
N HIS A 14 1.89 -9.50 -6.50
CA HIS A 14 2.38 -8.56 -5.49
C HIS A 14 3.14 -7.37 -6.12
N PHE A 15 4.16 -7.66 -6.93
CA PHE A 15 4.98 -6.62 -7.55
C PHE A 15 4.21 -5.77 -8.57
N GLU A 16 3.20 -6.33 -9.25
CA GLU A 16 2.36 -5.56 -10.15
C GLU A 16 1.63 -4.43 -9.40
N HIS A 17 1.04 -4.77 -8.24
CA HIS A 17 0.35 -3.79 -7.41
C HIS A 17 1.30 -2.78 -6.77
N VAL A 18 2.45 -3.23 -6.26
CA VAL A 18 3.47 -2.34 -5.67
C VAL A 18 4.01 -1.36 -6.70
N ASN A 19 4.43 -1.83 -7.87
CA ASN A 19 4.99 -0.97 -8.92
C ASN A 19 3.97 0.05 -9.42
N LYS A 20 2.72 -0.35 -9.62
CA LYS A 20 1.64 0.58 -10.01
C LYS A 20 1.41 1.66 -8.97
N PHE A 21 1.39 1.30 -7.68
CA PHE A 21 1.26 2.26 -6.59
C PHE A 21 2.44 3.23 -6.54
N VAL A 22 3.69 2.72 -6.58
CA VAL A 22 4.88 3.57 -6.55
C VAL A 22 4.90 4.55 -7.73
N ASN A 23 4.59 4.09 -8.95
CA ASN A 23 4.67 4.91 -10.14
C ASN A 23 3.53 5.91 -10.28
N SER A 24 2.33 5.59 -9.79
CA SER A 24 1.13 6.41 -10.00
C SER A 24 0.74 7.26 -8.79
N ILE A 25 1.27 6.92 -7.60
CA ILE A 25 0.95 7.59 -6.33
C ILE A 25 2.21 8.19 -5.70
N ASN A 26 3.21 7.38 -5.33
CA ASN A 26 4.37 7.89 -4.59
C ASN A 26 5.21 8.88 -5.40
N LYS A 27 5.59 8.53 -6.65
CA LYS A 27 6.43 9.41 -7.48
C LYS A 27 5.77 10.76 -7.80
N PRO A 28 4.49 10.83 -8.21
CA PRO A 28 3.82 12.10 -8.40
C PRO A 28 3.69 12.93 -7.11
N MET A 29 3.41 12.28 -5.98
CA MET A 29 3.31 12.99 -4.69
C MET A 29 4.66 13.56 -4.24
N SER A 30 5.75 12.79 -4.37
CA SER A 30 7.09 13.27 -3.99
C SER A 30 7.55 14.45 -4.87
N ALA A 31 7.24 14.42 -6.17
CA ALA A 31 7.58 15.53 -7.07
C ALA A 31 6.86 16.85 -6.70
N ILE A 32 5.62 16.76 -6.18
CA ILE A 32 4.89 17.93 -5.68
C ILE A 32 5.53 18.45 -4.39
N GLU A 33 5.87 17.56 -3.45
CA GLU A 33 6.50 17.96 -2.18
C GLU A 33 7.85 18.67 -2.37
N GLU A 34 8.68 18.18 -3.29
CA GLU A 34 9.95 18.85 -3.65
C GLU A 34 9.72 20.25 -4.24
N THR A 35 8.67 20.43 -5.05
CA THR A 35 8.33 21.72 -5.65
C THR A 35 7.80 22.71 -4.60
N SER A 36 6.99 22.23 -3.64
CA SER A 36 6.40 23.07 -2.58
C SER A 36 7.42 23.55 -1.54
N SER A 37 8.54 22.85 -1.35
CA SER A 37 9.61 23.32 -0.45
C SER A 37 10.28 24.63 -0.90
N ASN A 38 10.08 25.04 -2.17
CA ASN A 38 10.59 26.29 -2.74
C ASN A 38 9.53 27.41 -2.87
N SER A 39 8.30 27.22 -2.38
CA SER A 39 7.25 28.25 -2.42
C SER A 39 6.37 28.17 -1.17
N GLU A 40 6.29 29.27 -0.42
CA GLU A 40 5.49 29.41 0.81
C GLU A 40 3.96 29.42 0.58
N GLY A 41 3.47 28.74 -0.48
CA GLY A 41 2.07 28.64 -0.87
C GLY A 41 1.56 27.21 -0.72
N SER A 42 0.47 27.03 0.04
CA SER A 42 -0.19 25.76 0.32
C SER A 42 -0.81 25.12 -0.94
N ASP A 43 -0.06 24.30 -1.67
CA ASP A 43 -0.52 23.47 -2.80
C ASP A 43 -1.30 22.20 -2.36
N CYS A 44 -2.24 22.34 -1.43
CA CYS A 44 -3.03 21.20 -0.94
C CYS A 44 -4.00 20.65 -2.00
N GLU A 45 -4.39 21.47 -2.99
CA GLU A 45 -5.33 21.10 -4.05
C GLU A 45 -4.72 20.09 -5.04
N GLY A 46 -3.43 20.23 -5.38
CA GLY A 46 -2.72 19.33 -6.29
C GLY A 46 -2.60 17.91 -5.73
N GLN A 47 -2.22 17.78 -4.46
CA GLN A 47 -2.15 16.49 -3.77
C GLN A 47 -3.54 15.83 -3.61
N ALA A 48 -4.55 16.63 -3.26
CA ALA A 48 -5.93 16.14 -3.14
C ALA A 48 -6.45 15.64 -4.50
N SER A 49 -6.15 16.34 -5.59
CA SER A 49 -6.57 15.96 -6.95
C SER A 49 -6.01 14.59 -7.37
N ILE A 50 -4.71 14.35 -7.15
CA ILE A 50 -4.08 13.04 -7.43
C ILE A 50 -4.73 11.93 -6.62
N ARG A 51 -4.95 12.15 -5.31
CA ARG A 51 -5.54 11.12 -4.45
C ARG A 51 -6.99 10.79 -4.79
N ASN A 52 -7.75 11.77 -5.28
CA ASN A 52 -9.19 11.67 -5.43
C ASN A 52 -9.65 11.03 -6.74
N SER A 53 -8.76 10.83 -7.73
CA SER A 53 -9.16 10.12 -8.96
C SER A 53 -9.64 8.70 -8.63
N PRO A 54 -10.71 8.20 -9.29
CA PRO A 54 -11.25 6.86 -9.03
C PRO A 54 -10.20 5.75 -9.14
N GLU A 55 -9.29 5.87 -10.10
CA GLU A 55 -8.20 4.92 -10.38
C GLU A 55 -7.18 4.93 -9.24
N ASN A 56 -6.75 6.11 -8.79
CA ASN A 56 -5.79 6.25 -7.70
C ASN A 56 -6.39 5.79 -6.36
N ARG A 57 -7.67 6.10 -6.11
CA ARG A 57 -8.39 5.56 -4.95
C ARG A 57 -8.43 4.04 -4.94
N LEU A 58 -8.60 3.40 -6.11
CA LEU A 58 -8.56 1.95 -6.21
C LEU A 58 -7.15 1.41 -5.94
N LEU A 59 -6.11 2.03 -6.51
CA LEU A 59 -4.71 1.65 -6.24
C LEU A 59 -4.36 1.78 -4.75
N ILE A 60 -4.78 2.86 -4.10
CA ILE A 60 -4.61 3.08 -2.67
C ILE A 60 -5.32 1.99 -1.86
N LYS A 61 -6.57 1.66 -2.19
CA LYS A 61 -7.31 0.59 -1.51
C LYS A 61 -6.64 -0.78 -1.67
N ARG A 62 -6.15 -1.09 -2.87
CA ARG A 62 -5.39 -2.32 -3.13
C ARG A 62 -4.10 -2.37 -2.31
N MET A 63 -3.37 -1.26 -2.22
CA MET A 63 -2.17 -1.20 -1.39
C MET A 63 -2.50 -1.35 0.11
N LEU A 64 -3.54 -0.65 0.58
CA LEU A 64 -3.98 -0.70 1.98
C LEU A 64 -4.31 -2.13 2.43
N ILE A 65 -5.10 -2.87 1.64
CA ILE A 65 -5.46 -4.24 2.01
C ILE A 65 -4.26 -5.18 1.96
N LYS A 66 -3.33 -5.03 1.00
CA LYS A 66 -2.11 -5.84 0.93
C LYS A 66 -1.17 -5.58 2.10
N CYS A 67 -0.97 -4.31 2.47
CA CYS A 67 -0.18 -3.96 3.64
C CYS A 67 -0.78 -4.56 4.91
N ALA A 68 -2.11 -4.56 5.05
CA ALA A 68 -2.78 -5.19 6.18
C ALA A 68 -2.60 -6.71 6.21
N ASP A 69 -2.68 -7.38 5.06
CA ASP A 69 -2.59 -8.84 4.90
C ASP A 69 -1.25 -9.40 5.38
N VAL A 70 -0.14 -8.72 5.05
CA VAL A 70 1.22 -9.12 5.45
C VAL A 70 1.83 -8.20 6.52
N ALA A 71 1.01 -7.59 7.37
CA ALA A 71 1.46 -6.65 8.41
C ALA A 71 2.18 -7.30 9.59
N ASN A 72 2.22 -8.64 9.67
CA ASN A 72 2.72 -9.38 10.84
C ASN A 72 4.16 -8.99 11.25
N PRO A 73 5.13 -8.81 10.33
CA PRO A 73 6.47 -8.35 10.67
C PRO A 73 6.54 -6.93 11.24
N CYS A 74 5.49 -6.12 11.07
CA CYS A 74 5.41 -4.75 11.58
C CYS A 74 4.68 -4.65 12.94
N ARG A 75 4.27 -5.78 13.53
CA ARG A 75 3.65 -5.83 14.86
C ARG A 75 4.74 -5.82 15.96
N PRO A 76 4.38 -5.49 17.22
CA PRO A 76 5.27 -5.70 18.37
C PRO A 76 5.87 -7.11 18.39
N LEU A 77 7.11 -7.23 18.87
CA LEU A 77 7.94 -8.44 18.73
C LEU A 77 7.21 -9.73 19.14
N GLU A 78 6.51 -9.73 20.27
CA GLU A 78 5.76 -10.89 20.76
C GLU A 78 4.71 -11.38 19.74
N LEU A 79 3.98 -10.46 19.12
CA LEU A 79 2.99 -10.79 18.10
C LEU A 79 3.65 -11.22 16.79
N CYS A 80 4.76 -10.57 16.39
CA CYS A 80 5.52 -10.97 15.20
C CYS A 80 5.98 -12.43 15.31
N ILE A 81 6.48 -12.84 16.48
CA ILE A 81 6.92 -14.22 16.76
C ILE A 81 5.72 -15.18 16.69
N GLU A 82 4.61 -14.86 17.34
CA GLU A 82 3.41 -15.69 17.35
C GLU A 82 2.88 -15.92 15.93
N TRP A 83 2.76 -14.87 15.11
CA TRP A 83 2.31 -14.98 13.73
C TRP A 83 3.28 -15.80 12.86
N ALA A 84 4.59 -15.63 13.06
CA ALA A 84 5.60 -16.44 12.38
C ALA A 84 5.50 -17.93 12.75
N GLY A 85 5.23 -18.25 14.01
CA GLY A 85 4.99 -19.62 14.46
C GLY A 85 3.77 -20.24 13.78
N ARG A 86 2.62 -19.55 13.81
CA ARG A 86 1.37 -20.04 13.21
C ARG A 86 1.47 -20.32 11.72
N ILE A 87 2.05 -19.39 10.95
CA ILE A 87 2.20 -19.61 9.49
C ILE A 87 3.23 -20.72 9.19
N SER A 88 4.26 -20.87 10.02
CA SER A 88 5.23 -21.96 9.87
C SER A 88 4.58 -23.32 10.12
N GLU A 89 3.80 -23.44 11.20
CA GLU A 89 3.04 -24.66 11.51
C GLU A 89 2.06 -25.02 10.40
N GLU A 90 1.33 -24.04 9.86
CA GLU A 90 0.43 -24.25 8.72
C GLU A 90 1.19 -24.77 7.49
N TYR A 91 2.33 -24.17 7.14
CA TYR A 91 3.14 -24.61 6.00
C TYR A 91 3.76 -25.99 6.17
N PHE A 92 4.13 -26.40 7.39
CA PHE A 92 4.63 -27.75 7.64
C PHE A 92 3.54 -28.83 7.54
N ALA A 93 2.27 -28.46 7.70
CA ALA A 93 1.15 -29.38 7.63
C ALA A 93 0.55 -29.55 6.22
N GLN A 94 1.01 -28.75 5.23
CA GLN A 94 0.63 -28.85 3.80
C GLN A 94 1.33 -30.02 3.11
#